data_AF-A0A921T8E5-F1
#
_entry.id   AF-A0A921T8E5-F1
#
_cell.length_a   1.000
_cell.length_b   1.000
_cell.length_c   1.000
_cell.angle_alpha   90.00
_cell.angle_beta   90.00
_cell.angle_gamma   90.00
#
_symmetry.space_group_name_H-M   'P 1'
#
loop_
_entity.id
_entity.type
_entity.pdbx_description
1 polymer ?
#
loop_
_entity_poly.entity_id
_entity_poly.type
_entity_poly.pdbx_seq_one_letter_code
_entity_poly.pdbx_strand_id
1 'polypeptide(L)'
;MYLTIMKPQALQQIAVLARGLWIVEGPEGSVLVIKAGKELILAAQQRRELKLYLAPYKADETMGLTLLTACFDDPQSPLLIKTPLIPGDPLTEALQSLPDEFSVCFFDEHNRELFSCKAQAKLGQLRKELGTLSPIGADHWPKMYERADRWFSLTTYEDDARATTVFLGMLRSTCCAAAASRNLHGTQRYLLKTT
;
A
#
# COMPACT_ATOMS: atom_id res chain seq x y z
N MET A 1 11.64 -0.58 7.97
CA MET A 1 12.23 0.50 7.14
C MET A 1 11.39 1.73 7.36
N TYR A 2 11.99 2.89 7.61
CA TYR A 2 11.27 4.17 7.69
C TYR A 2 11.50 4.96 6.42
N LEU A 3 10.51 4.98 5.52
CA LEU A 3 10.64 5.67 4.24
C LEU A 3 10.89 7.16 4.46
N THR A 4 10.19 7.75 5.44
CA THR A 4 10.30 9.17 5.81
C THR A 4 11.70 9.59 6.24
N ILE A 5 12.45 8.70 6.88
CA ILE A 5 13.83 8.95 7.31
C ILE A 5 14.80 8.77 6.14
N MET A 6 14.60 7.72 5.35
CA MET A 6 15.56 7.33 4.31
C MET A 6 15.41 8.15 3.01
N LYS A 7 14.21 8.63 2.72
CA LYS A 7 13.84 9.36 1.49
C LYS A 7 12.88 10.50 1.84
N PRO A 8 13.31 11.53 2.58
CA PRO A 8 12.42 12.61 3.01
C PRO A 8 11.77 13.37 1.85
N GLN A 9 12.38 13.37 0.65
CA GLN A 9 11.80 13.97 -0.55
C GLN A 9 10.51 13.28 -1.00
N ALA A 10 10.34 11.99 -0.70
CA ALA A 10 9.10 11.25 -1.01
C ALA A 10 7.90 11.83 -0.24
N LEU A 11 8.10 12.47 0.91
CA LEU A 11 7.02 13.07 1.69
C LEU A 11 6.24 14.14 0.91
N GLN A 12 6.90 14.90 0.04
CA GLN A 12 6.21 15.91 -0.77
C GLN A 12 5.20 15.26 -1.72
N GLN A 13 5.56 14.12 -2.31
CA GLN A 13 4.67 13.37 -3.19
C GLN A 13 3.53 12.72 -2.41
N ILE A 14 3.83 12.16 -1.23
CA ILE A 14 2.85 11.49 -0.37
C ILE A 14 1.85 12.50 0.23
N ALA A 15 2.31 13.71 0.56
CA ALA A 15 1.49 14.74 1.17
C ALA A 15 0.32 15.20 0.28
N VAL A 16 0.49 15.12 -1.03
CA VAL A 16 -0.53 15.53 -2.02
C VAL A 16 -1.63 14.47 -2.17
N LEU A 17 -1.36 13.21 -1.82
CA LEU A 17 -2.35 12.15 -1.87
C LEU A 17 -3.40 12.39 -0.76
N ALA A 18 -4.69 12.41 -1.09
CA ALA A 18 -5.73 12.43 -0.06
C ALA A 18 -5.81 11.05 0.64
N ARG A 19 -6.09 10.03 -0.16
CA ARG A 19 -5.97 8.59 0.13
C ARG A 19 -5.64 7.90 -1.19
N GLY A 20 -5.00 6.74 -1.15
CA GLY A 20 -4.67 6.02 -2.37
C GLY A 20 -3.34 5.29 -2.31
N LEU A 21 -2.89 4.90 -3.49
CA LEU A 21 -1.64 4.18 -3.70
C LEU A 21 -0.65 5.08 -4.43
N TRP A 22 0.62 4.87 -4.16
CA TRP A 22 1.70 5.47 -4.92
C TRP A 22 2.92 4.55 -4.90
N ILE A 23 3.78 4.65 -5.91
CA ILE A 23 5.03 3.90 -5.92
C ILE A 23 6.17 4.89 -5.95
N VAL A 24 7.13 4.71 -5.03
CA VAL A 24 8.35 5.52 -4.96
C VAL A 24 9.56 4.60 -4.92
N GLU A 25 10.71 5.16 -5.30
CA GLU A 25 11.98 4.45 -5.18
C GLU A 25 12.51 4.53 -3.75
N GLY A 26 12.64 3.37 -3.10
CA GLY A 26 13.21 3.24 -1.76
C GLY A 26 14.72 3.08 -1.76
N PRO A 27 15.31 2.75 -0.59
CA PRO A 27 16.72 2.37 -0.49
C PRO A 27 16.99 0.92 -0.94
N GLU A 28 15.99 0.05 -0.88
CA GLU A 28 16.10 -1.38 -1.20
C GLU A 28 15.21 -1.76 -2.41
N GLY A 29 14.97 -0.80 -3.32
CA GLY A 29 14.08 -0.94 -4.46
C GLY A 29 12.71 -0.29 -4.26
N SER A 30 11.75 -0.67 -5.11
CA SER A 30 10.43 -0.05 -5.17
C SER A 30 9.62 -0.20 -3.87
N VAL A 31 8.93 0.87 -3.51
CA VAL A 31 8.10 0.97 -2.30
C VAL A 31 6.68 1.34 -2.71
N LEU A 32 5.73 0.45 -2.40
CA LEU A 32 4.31 0.74 -2.50
C LEU A 32 3.88 1.53 -1.25
N VAL A 33 3.58 2.79 -1.46
CA VAL A 33 2.98 3.66 -0.44
C VAL A 33 1.47 3.48 -0.46
N ILE A 34 0.88 3.23 0.71
CA ILE A 34 -0.56 3.11 0.90
C ILE A 34 -1.01 4.16 1.89
N LYS A 35 -1.73 5.18 1.41
CA LYS A 35 -2.30 6.22 2.27
C LYS A 35 -3.77 5.91 2.54
N ALA A 36 -4.10 5.64 3.80
CA ALA A 36 -5.41 5.12 4.18
C ALA A 36 -5.85 5.56 5.58
N GLY A 37 -7.11 5.31 5.91
CA GLY A 37 -7.61 5.45 7.28
C GLY A 37 -6.93 4.45 8.21
N LYS A 38 -6.82 4.81 9.50
CA LYS A 38 -6.13 3.99 10.51
C LYS A 38 -6.72 2.59 10.65
N GLU A 39 -8.02 2.45 10.46
CA GLU A 39 -8.72 1.16 10.51
C GLU A 39 -8.16 0.18 9.46
N LEU A 40 -7.97 0.64 8.21
CA LEU A 40 -7.41 -0.19 7.15
C LEU A 40 -5.96 -0.56 7.43
N ILE A 41 -5.18 0.39 7.94
CA ILE A 41 -3.78 0.16 8.28
C ILE A 41 -3.67 -0.90 9.38
N LEU A 42 -4.49 -0.79 10.43
CA LEU A 42 -4.55 -1.75 11.53
C LEU A 42 -5.03 -3.13 11.05
N ALA A 43 -6.07 -3.18 10.22
CA ALA A 43 -6.57 -4.41 9.63
C ALA A 43 -5.49 -5.10 8.80
N ALA A 44 -4.80 -4.36 7.92
CA ALA A 44 -3.72 -4.90 7.09
C ALA A 44 -2.55 -5.41 7.95
N GLN A 45 -2.20 -4.69 9.02
CA GLN A 45 -1.17 -5.10 9.97
C GLN A 45 -1.54 -6.40 10.71
N GLN A 46 -2.81 -6.56 11.11
CA GLN A 46 -3.29 -7.75 11.82
C GLN A 46 -3.46 -8.96 10.89
N ARG A 47 -4.08 -8.76 9.73
CA ARG A 47 -4.35 -9.80 8.73
C ARG A 47 -3.09 -10.24 7.98
N ARG A 48 -2.09 -9.35 7.88
CA ARG A 48 -0.86 -9.56 7.10
C ARG A 48 -1.12 -9.82 5.62
N GLU A 49 -2.23 -9.30 5.12
CA GLU A 49 -2.68 -9.55 3.77
C GLU A 49 -3.50 -8.36 3.25
N LEU A 50 -3.34 -8.10 1.95
CA LEU A 50 -4.25 -7.28 1.16
C LEU A 50 -4.63 -8.07 -0.10
N LYS A 51 -5.85 -7.85 -0.60
CA LYS A 51 -6.26 -8.34 -1.91
C LYS A 51 -6.39 -7.19 -2.90
N LEU A 52 -5.84 -7.37 -4.08
CA LEU A 52 -5.92 -6.43 -5.19
C LEU A 52 -6.87 -6.98 -6.25
N TYR A 53 -7.97 -6.26 -6.50
CA TYR A 53 -8.92 -6.55 -7.56
C TYR A 53 -8.81 -5.51 -8.67
N LEU A 54 -9.09 -5.94 -9.90
CA LEU A 54 -9.19 -5.06 -11.05
C LEU A 54 -10.64 -5.03 -11.51
N ALA A 55 -11.35 -3.97 -11.14
CA ALA A 55 -12.73 -3.77 -11.55
C ALA A 55 -12.77 -3.18 -12.98
N PRO A 56 -13.36 -3.87 -13.96
CA PRO A 56 -13.41 -3.39 -15.33
C PRO A 56 -14.43 -2.27 -15.51
N TYR A 57 -14.03 -1.26 -16.26
CA TYR A 57 -14.88 -0.21 -16.78
C TYR A 57 -14.85 -0.25 -18.30
N LYS A 58 -16.03 -0.32 -18.93
CA LYS A 58 -16.18 -0.27 -20.38
C LYS A 58 -17.25 0.76 -20.74
N ALA A 59 -16.88 1.72 -21.58
CA ALA A 59 -17.80 2.66 -22.20
C ALA A 59 -17.37 2.87 -23.64
N ASP A 60 -18.28 2.61 -24.59
CA ASP A 60 -18.00 2.66 -26.02
C ASP A 60 -16.76 1.83 -26.40
N GLU A 61 -15.73 2.49 -26.95
CA GLU A 61 -14.44 1.89 -27.32
C GLU A 61 -13.38 2.00 -26.21
N THR A 62 -13.71 2.62 -25.07
CA THR A 62 -12.78 2.84 -23.97
C THR A 62 -12.86 1.72 -22.93
N MET A 63 -11.69 1.15 -22.62
CA MET A 63 -11.48 0.19 -21.54
C MET A 63 -10.63 0.83 -20.44
N GLY A 64 -11.18 0.88 -19.23
CA GLY A 64 -10.49 1.32 -18.02
C GLY A 64 -10.52 0.24 -16.94
N LEU A 65 -9.61 0.34 -15.98
CA LEU A 65 -9.59 -0.51 -14.79
C LEU A 65 -9.57 0.37 -13.55
N THR A 66 -10.28 -0.05 -12.51
CA THR A 66 -10.11 0.51 -11.16
C THR A 66 -9.46 -0.54 -10.29
N LEU A 67 -8.30 -0.21 -9.73
CA LEU A 67 -7.64 -1.02 -8.72
C LEU A 67 -8.35 -0.86 -7.39
N LEU A 68 -8.88 -1.97 -6.88
CA LEU A 68 -9.47 -2.05 -5.55
C LEU A 68 -8.47 -2.76 -4.63
N THR A 69 -7.97 -2.05 -3.63
CA THR A 69 -7.18 -2.65 -2.55
C THR A 69 -8.10 -2.91 -1.39
N ALA A 70 -8.36 -4.19 -1.12
CA ALA A 70 -9.24 -4.65 -0.06
C ALA A 70 -8.44 -5.22 1.10
N CYS A 71 -8.86 -4.87 2.32
CA CYS A 71 -8.49 -5.59 3.53
C CYS A 71 -9.76 -6.14 4.17
N PHE A 72 -9.83 -7.47 4.30
CA PHE A 72 -10.98 -8.15 4.88
C PHE A 72 -10.86 -8.17 6.41
N ASP A 73 -11.12 -7.04 7.05
CA ASP A 73 -11.37 -6.95 8.48
C ASP A 73 -12.71 -7.62 8.83
N ASP A 74 -13.76 -7.26 8.10
CA ASP A 74 -15.07 -7.91 8.05
C ASP A 74 -15.22 -8.66 6.71
N PRO A 75 -15.57 -9.97 6.71
CA PRO A 75 -15.86 -10.72 5.50
C PRO A 75 -16.95 -10.14 4.60
N GLN A 76 -17.93 -9.40 5.16
CA GLN A 76 -19.08 -8.87 4.41
C GLN A 76 -18.90 -7.41 3.99
N SER A 77 -18.04 -6.66 4.67
CA SER A 77 -17.83 -5.24 4.42
C SER A 77 -16.35 -4.87 4.56
N PRO A 78 -15.49 -5.36 3.65
CA PRO A 78 -14.06 -5.11 3.74
C PRO A 78 -13.73 -3.62 3.58
N LEU A 79 -12.64 -3.19 4.18
CA LEU A 79 -12.09 -1.85 3.99
C LEU A 79 -11.45 -1.74 2.61
N LEU A 80 -11.86 -0.73 1.83
CA LEU A 80 -11.47 -0.56 0.44
C LEU A 80 -10.72 0.76 0.19
N ILE A 81 -9.70 0.69 -0.66
CA ILE A 81 -9.12 1.84 -1.37
C ILE A 81 -9.40 1.65 -2.85
N LYS A 82 -9.92 2.68 -3.49
CA LYS A 82 -10.26 2.67 -4.92
C LYS A 82 -9.28 3.59 -5.65
N THR A 83 -8.61 3.06 -6.66
CA THR A 83 -7.64 3.81 -7.46
C THR A 83 -7.90 3.56 -8.94
N PRO A 84 -8.52 4.50 -9.66
CA PRO A 84 -8.62 4.42 -11.12
C PRO A 84 -7.23 4.35 -11.73
N LEU A 85 -7.07 3.45 -12.69
CA LEU A 85 -5.82 3.23 -13.41
C LEU A 85 -5.93 3.86 -14.79
N ILE A 86 -5.02 4.79 -15.09
CA ILE A 86 -5.05 5.62 -16.29
C ILE A 86 -3.74 5.38 -17.07
N PRO A 87 -3.82 5.03 -18.37
CA PRO A 87 -2.62 4.95 -19.20
C PRO A 87 -1.82 6.25 -19.18
N GLY A 88 -0.51 6.14 -18.96
CA GLY A 88 0.39 7.29 -18.88
C GLY A 88 0.41 7.98 -17.51
N ASP A 89 -0.39 7.53 -16.53
CA ASP A 89 -0.25 8.02 -15.16
C ASP A 89 0.94 7.35 -14.45
N PRO A 90 1.71 8.09 -13.63
CA PRO A 90 2.91 7.56 -12.98
C PRO A 90 2.68 6.31 -12.12
N LEU A 91 1.53 6.19 -11.46
CA LEU A 91 1.21 5.02 -10.64
C LEU A 91 0.93 3.80 -11.54
N THR A 92 0.14 3.95 -12.59
CA THR A 92 -0.18 2.87 -13.52
C THR A 92 1.08 2.36 -14.22
N GLU A 93 1.96 3.25 -14.66
CA GLU A 93 3.26 2.88 -15.22
C GLU A 93 4.16 2.18 -14.19
N ALA A 94 4.22 2.70 -12.97
CA ALA A 94 5.00 2.09 -11.91
C ALA A 94 4.46 0.71 -11.49
N LEU A 95 3.14 0.48 -11.54
CA LEU A 95 2.55 -0.83 -11.28
C LEU A 95 2.94 -1.88 -12.34
N GLN A 96 3.16 -1.48 -13.59
CA GLN A 96 3.65 -2.38 -14.64
C GLN A 96 5.06 -2.88 -14.35
N SER A 97 5.89 -2.07 -13.68
CA SER A 97 7.29 -2.38 -13.38
C SER A 97 7.55 -2.80 -11.93
N LEU A 98 6.58 -2.66 -11.02
CA LEU A 98 6.68 -3.07 -9.62
C LEU A 98 7.06 -4.56 -9.56
N PRO A 99 8.16 -4.97 -8.90
CA PRO A 99 8.56 -6.38 -8.78
C PRO A 99 7.61 -7.21 -7.91
N ASP A 100 7.71 -8.54 -7.98
CA ASP A 100 6.89 -9.46 -7.16
C ASP A 100 7.26 -9.40 -5.66
N GLU A 101 8.47 -8.94 -5.33
CA GLU A 101 8.91 -8.64 -3.96
C GLU A 101 9.24 -7.15 -3.85
N PHE A 102 8.60 -6.46 -2.90
CA PHE A 102 8.73 -5.02 -2.74
C PHE A 102 8.57 -4.62 -1.27
N SER A 103 8.72 -3.34 -0.97
CA SER A 103 8.41 -2.82 0.36
C SER A 103 7.07 -2.11 0.36
N VAL A 104 6.34 -2.16 1.46
CA VAL A 104 5.09 -1.42 1.65
C VAL A 104 5.27 -0.44 2.80
N CYS A 105 4.78 0.78 2.64
CA CYS A 105 4.76 1.80 3.69
C CYS A 105 3.36 2.42 3.78
N PHE A 106 2.75 2.29 4.96
CA PHE A 106 1.42 2.82 5.24
C PHE A 106 1.50 4.18 5.91
N PHE A 107 0.73 5.12 5.37
CA PHE A 107 0.58 6.47 5.88
C PHE A 107 -0.86 6.72 6.26
N ASP A 108 -1.08 7.41 7.38
CA ASP A 108 -2.40 7.93 7.68
C ASP A 108 -2.69 9.23 6.92
N GLU A 109 -3.92 9.72 7.07
CA GLU A 109 -4.41 10.95 6.41
C GLU A 109 -3.58 12.18 6.77
N HIS A 110 -2.90 12.16 7.92
CA HIS A 110 -2.02 13.23 8.40
C HIS A 110 -0.55 13.02 7.97
N ASN A 111 -0.29 12.15 7.00
CA ASN A 111 1.04 11.86 6.47
C ASN A 111 1.99 11.25 7.51
N ARG A 112 1.48 10.59 8.55
CA ARG A 112 2.32 9.86 9.50
C ARG A 112 2.54 8.45 8.99
N GLU A 113 3.80 8.05 8.87
CA GLU A 113 4.17 6.67 8.58
C GLU A 113 3.86 5.81 9.81
N LEU A 114 2.91 4.86 9.68
CA LEU A 114 2.43 4.06 10.80
C LEU A 114 2.90 2.61 10.77
N PHE A 115 3.09 2.05 9.57
CA PHE A 115 3.43 0.64 9.40
C PHE A 115 4.21 0.42 8.11
N SER A 116 5.33 -0.29 8.18
CA SER A 116 6.16 -0.56 7.02
C SER A 116 6.74 -1.98 7.09
N CYS A 117 6.68 -2.73 5.99
CA CYS A 117 7.14 -4.11 5.91
C CYS A 117 7.62 -4.48 4.50
N LYS A 118 8.26 -5.65 4.37
CA LYS A 118 8.40 -6.29 3.06
C LYS A 118 7.08 -6.93 2.66
N ALA A 119 6.83 -7.03 1.37
CA ALA A 119 5.66 -7.69 0.83
C ALA A 119 6.02 -8.53 -0.39
N GLN A 120 5.18 -9.53 -0.64
CA GLN A 120 5.30 -10.40 -1.81
C GLN A 120 3.94 -10.59 -2.46
N ALA A 121 3.89 -10.53 -3.79
CA ALA A 121 2.69 -10.77 -4.58
C ALA A 121 3.07 -11.30 -5.96
N LYS A 122 2.24 -12.19 -6.53
CA LYS A 122 2.38 -12.63 -7.92
C LYS A 122 1.70 -11.63 -8.84
N LEU A 123 2.44 -10.62 -9.31
CA LEU A 123 1.86 -9.50 -10.05
C LEU A 123 1.71 -9.75 -11.56
N GLY A 124 2.12 -10.93 -12.07
CA GLY A 124 2.11 -11.24 -13.51
C GLY A 124 0.75 -11.04 -14.19
N GLN A 125 -0.34 -11.50 -13.57
CA GLN A 125 -1.70 -11.30 -14.13
C GLN A 125 -2.10 -9.82 -14.07
N LEU A 126 -1.84 -9.13 -12.94
CA LEU A 126 -2.12 -7.71 -12.80
C LEU A 126 -1.42 -6.90 -13.90
N ARG A 127 -0.12 -7.12 -14.13
CA ARG A 127 0.64 -6.44 -15.18
C ARG A 127 0.06 -6.71 -16.58
N LYS A 128 -0.40 -7.94 -16.84
CA LYS A 128 -1.03 -8.31 -18.12
C LYS A 128 -2.33 -7.52 -18.36
N GLU A 129 -3.19 -7.42 -17.35
CA GLU A 129 -4.44 -6.66 -17.43
C GLU A 129 -4.18 -5.15 -17.61
N LEU A 130 -3.16 -4.58 -16.95
CA LEU A 130 -2.76 -3.18 -17.14
C LEU A 130 -2.37 -2.89 -18.60
N GLY A 131 -1.80 -3.86 -19.31
CA GLY A 131 -1.44 -3.73 -20.73
C GLY A 131 -2.65 -3.66 -21.69
N THR A 132 -3.87 -3.91 -21.20
CA THR A 132 -5.11 -3.85 -21.99
C THR A 132 -5.81 -2.49 -21.91
N LEU A 133 -5.32 -1.59 -21.05
CA LEU A 133 -5.93 -0.28 -20.84
C LEU A 133 -5.86 0.58 -22.11
N SER A 134 -6.95 1.28 -22.39
CA SER A 134 -7.03 2.27 -23.46
C SER A 134 -7.04 3.69 -22.87
N PRO A 135 -6.52 4.70 -23.59
CA PRO A 135 -6.60 6.09 -23.13
C PRO A 135 -8.03 6.47 -22.75
N ILE A 136 -8.20 7.03 -21.55
CA ILE A 136 -9.50 7.36 -20.97
C ILE A 136 -9.55 8.83 -20.57
N GLY A 137 -10.62 9.52 -20.97
CA GLY A 137 -10.86 10.92 -20.64
C GLY A 137 -11.18 11.13 -19.16
N ALA A 138 -10.91 12.33 -18.65
CA ALA A 138 -11.16 12.70 -17.25
C ALA A 138 -12.65 12.64 -16.86
N ASP A 139 -13.54 12.80 -17.83
CA ASP A 139 -15.00 12.70 -17.68
C ASP A 139 -15.48 11.28 -17.30
N HIS A 140 -14.65 10.27 -17.52
CA HIS A 140 -14.95 8.89 -17.14
C HIS A 140 -14.56 8.56 -15.70
N TRP A 141 -13.71 9.36 -15.03
CA TRP A 141 -13.19 9.00 -13.71
C TRP A 141 -14.29 8.81 -12.65
N PRO A 142 -15.30 9.69 -12.51
CA PRO A 142 -16.39 9.46 -11.56
C PRO A 142 -17.16 8.16 -11.85
N LYS A 143 -17.38 7.87 -13.14
CA LYS A 143 -18.08 6.66 -13.59
C LYS A 143 -17.28 5.39 -13.29
N MET A 144 -15.95 5.45 -13.37
CA MET A 144 -15.08 4.33 -12.97
C MET A 144 -15.23 4.01 -11.48
N TYR A 145 -15.24 5.03 -10.62
CA TYR A 145 -15.44 4.84 -9.18
C TYR A 145 -16.80 4.20 -8.86
N GLU A 146 -17.89 4.76 -9.40
CA GLU A 146 -19.24 4.22 -9.18
C GLU A 146 -19.38 2.79 -9.73
N ARG A 147 -18.79 2.53 -10.90
CA ARG A 147 -18.80 1.20 -11.51
C ARG A 147 -18.01 0.20 -10.68
N ALA A 148 -16.90 0.61 -10.10
CA ALA A 148 -16.06 -0.26 -9.27
C ALA A 148 -16.79 -0.70 -7.99
N ASP A 149 -17.54 0.20 -7.34
CA ASP A 149 -18.38 -0.16 -6.18
C ASP A 149 -19.43 -1.21 -6.54
N ARG A 150 -20.16 -0.94 -7.63
CA ARG A 150 -21.19 -1.88 -8.10
C ARG A 150 -20.58 -3.21 -8.52
N TRP A 151 -19.44 -3.20 -9.20
CA TRP A 151 -18.74 -4.42 -9.60
C TRP A 151 -18.30 -5.22 -8.37
N PHE A 152 -17.70 -4.56 -7.37
CA PHE A 152 -17.23 -5.21 -6.15
C PHE A 152 -18.37 -5.80 -5.33
N SER A 153 -19.53 -5.15 -5.30
CA SER A 153 -20.72 -5.69 -4.61
C SER A 153 -21.28 -6.98 -5.23
N LEU A 154 -20.83 -7.34 -6.43
CA LEU A 154 -21.25 -8.52 -7.17
C LEU A 154 -20.12 -9.54 -7.34
N THR A 155 -19.01 -9.38 -6.62
CA THR A 155 -17.87 -10.29 -6.72
C THR A 155 -18.27 -11.71 -6.32
N THR A 156 -17.75 -12.66 -7.08
CA THR A 156 -17.96 -14.08 -6.86
C THR A 156 -16.71 -14.72 -6.28
N TYR A 157 -16.82 -15.98 -5.87
CA TYR A 157 -15.66 -16.78 -5.47
C TYR A 157 -14.56 -16.82 -6.55
N GLU A 158 -14.95 -16.81 -7.83
CA GLU A 158 -13.98 -16.80 -8.93
C GLU A 158 -13.24 -15.46 -9.04
N ASP A 159 -13.91 -14.33 -8.80
CA ASP A 159 -13.26 -13.02 -8.75
C ASP A 159 -12.26 -12.96 -7.60
N ASP A 160 -12.64 -13.50 -6.44
CA ASP A 160 -11.80 -13.61 -5.26
C ASP A 160 -10.56 -14.51 -5.48
N ALA A 161 -10.69 -15.56 -6.28
CA ALA A 161 -9.60 -16.45 -6.66
C ALA A 161 -8.66 -15.82 -7.71
N ARG A 162 -9.18 -14.91 -8.55
CA ARG A 162 -8.38 -14.13 -9.52
C ARG A 162 -7.69 -12.92 -8.88
N ALA A 163 -8.17 -12.46 -7.73
CA ALA A 163 -7.59 -11.34 -7.01
C ALA A 163 -6.11 -11.60 -6.65
N THR A 164 -5.27 -10.58 -6.84
CA THR A 164 -3.86 -10.70 -6.50
C THR A 164 -3.69 -10.52 -4.99
N THR A 165 -3.23 -11.55 -4.32
CA THR A 165 -2.96 -11.52 -2.88
C THR A 165 -1.57 -10.93 -2.62
N VAL A 166 -1.51 -9.91 -1.77
CA VAL A 166 -0.27 -9.28 -1.30
C VAL A 166 -0.03 -9.73 0.13
N PHE A 167 0.98 -10.55 0.34
CA PHE A 167 1.38 -11.01 1.67
C PHE A 167 2.31 -9.99 2.31
N LEU A 168 1.97 -9.53 3.50
CA LEU A 168 2.72 -8.55 4.26
C LEU A 168 3.62 -9.26 5.28
N GLY A 169 4.93 -9.12 5.12
CA GLY A 169 5.92 -9.76 5.96
C GLY A 169 5.80 -9.36 7.42
N MET A 170 6.33 -10.22 8.30
CA MET A 170 6.40 -9.94 9.72
C MET A 170 7.19 -8.66 9.99
N LEU A 171 6.76 -7.94 11.02
CA LEU A 171 7.44 -6.75 11.51
C LEU A 171 8.92 -7.08 11.74
N ARG A 172 9.83 -6.36 11.10
CA ARG A 172 11.09 -6.07 11.78
C ARG A 172 10.72 -5.12 12.91
N SER A 173 10.38 -5.69 14.07
CA SER A 173 10.33 -4.96 15.34
C SER A 173 11.72 -4.41 15.60
N THR A 174 11.99 -3.20 15.13
CA THR A 174 13.16 -2.44 15.59
C THR A 174 12.69 -1.11 16.15
N CYS A 175 11.64 -1.11 16.97
CA CYS A 175 11.25 0.03 17.80
C CYS A 175 10.70 -0.46 19.15
N CYS A 176 11.57 -1.12 19.91
CA CYS A 176 11.58 -1.12 21.38
C CYS A 176 13.02 -1.24 21.92
N ALA A 177 13.99 -1.78 21.15
CA ALA A 177 15.35 -1.96 21.63
C ALA A 177 16.28 -0.72 21.54
N ALA A 178 16.01 0.25 20.64
CA ALA A 178 16.94 1.36 20.42
C ALA A 178 16.85 2.50 21.47
N ALA A 179 15.78 2.56 22.27
CA ALA A 179 15.61 3.54 23.33
C ALA A 179 15.94 3.01 24.75
N ALA A 180 16.01 1.69 24.95
CA ALA A 180 16.29 1.08 26.25
C ALA A 180 17.78 0.78 26.50
N SER A 181 18.65 0.86 25.49
CA SER A 181 20.09 0.57 25.65
C SER A 181 20.94 1.78 26.09
N ARG A 182 20.39 2.99 26.18
CA ARG A 182 21.15 4.21 26.53
C ARG A 182 21.01 4.69 27.98
N ASN A 183 20.45 3.89 28.89
CA ASN A 183 20.28 4.30 30.31
C ASN A 183 20.87 3.34 31.35
N LEU A 184 21.86 2.50 30.99
CA LEU A 184 22.58 1.66 31.97
C LEU A 184 24.05 2.06 32.19
N HIS A 185 24.52 3.19 31.68
CA HIS A 185 25.87 3.71 31.95
C HIS A 185 25.81 5.13 32.52
N GLY A 186 25.17 5.28 33.67
CA GLY A 186 24.91 6.61 34.23
C GLY A 186 24.73 6.69 35.73
N THR A 187 25.23 5.76 36.56
CA THR A 187 25.41 6.06 37.99
C THR A 187 26.35 5.07 38.68
N GLN A 188 27.17 5.60 39.60
CA GLN A 188 28.13 4.92 40.49
C GLN A 188 29.56 4.71 39.97
N ARG A 189 30.26 5.84 39.73
CA ARG A 189 31.59 6.02 40.34
C ARG A 189 31.41 6.81 41.64
N TYR A 190 32.34 6.59 42.57
CA TYR A 190 32.45 7.12 43.95
C TYR A 190 31.77 6.26 45.04
N LEU A 191 32.53 5.38 45.68
CA LEU A 191 33.21 5.68 46.96
C LEU A 191 34.16 4.54 47.40
N LEU A 192 35.42 4.94 47.62
CA LEU A 192 36.40 4.51 48.63
C LEU A 192 36.90 3.05 48.72
N LYS A 193 38.17 2.89 48.28
CA LYS A 193 39.17 2.00 48.88
C LYS A 193 39.72 2.65 50.16
N THR A 194 39.67 1.93 51.27
CA THR A 194 40.45 2.01 52.54
C THR A 194 39.81 0.93 53.42
N THR A 195 40.47 -0.08 53.99
CA THR A 195 41.86 -0.34 54.36
C THR A 195 42.02 -1.85 54.47
#